data_AF-A0A820M0N9-F1
#
_entry.id   AF-A0A820M0N9-F1
#
_cell.length_a   1.000
_cell.length_b   1.000
_cell.length_c   1.000
_cell.angle_alpha   90.00
_cell.angle_beta   90.00
_cell.angle_gamma   90.00
#
_symmetry.space_group_name_H-M   'P 1'
#
loop_
_entity.id
_entity.type
_entity.pdbx_description
1 polymer ?
#
loop_
_entity_poly.entity_id
_entity_poly.type
_entity_poly.pdbx_seq_one_letter_code
_entity_poly.pdbx_strand_id
1 'polypeptide(L)' 'ITSYEAQIDRLNQSIQGREQLFDENRLNDQQIKELVDDVGQRWLINKILQQLRQEQVQRHQAAQ' A
#
# COMPACT_ATOMS: atom_id res chain seq x y z
N ILE A 1 9.32 -4.08 -9.12
CA ILE A 1 7.98 -3.44 -9.26
C ILE A 1 6.88 -4.46 -8.94
N THR A 2 6.78 -5.59 -9.66
CA THR A 2 5.73 -6.62 -9.46
C THR A 2 5.61 -7.17 -8.02
N SER A 3 6.73 -7.35 -7.32
CA SER A 3 6.71 -7.79 -5.91
C SER A 3 6.06 -6.78 -4.94
N TYR A 4 6.11 -5.49 -5.27
CA TYR A 4 5.47 -4.43 -4.49
C TYR A 4 3.98 -4.30 -4.83
N GLU A 5 3.58 -4.56 -6.08
CA GLU A 5 2.17 -4.57 -6.49
C GLU A 5 1.41 -5.71 -5.80
N ALA A 6 1.98 -6.92 -5.74
CA ALA A 6 1.40 -8.04 -4.97
C ALA A 6 1.34 -7.79 -3.45
N GLN A 7 2.20 -6.93 -2.90
CA GLN A 7 2.09 -6.50 -1.50
C GLN A 7 0.94 -5.51 -1.30
N ILE A 8 0.76 -4.57 -2.23
CA ILE A 8 -0.38 -3.64 -2.21
C ILE A 8 -1.70 -4.40 -2.27
N ASP A 9 -1.83 -5.42 -3.10
CA ASP A 9 -3.08 -6.19 -3.22
C ASP A 9 -3.45 -6.88 -1.90
N ARG A 10 -2.47 -7.47 -1.21
CA ARG A 10 -2.67 -8.07 0.12
C ARG A 10 -3.05 -7.04 1.17
N LEU A 11 -2.39 -5.88 1.18
CA LEU A 11 -2.73 -4.79 2.08
C LEU A 11 -4.14 -4.25 1.81
N ASN A 12 -4.55 -4.13 0.54
CA ASN A 12 -5.90 -3.69 0.17
C ASN A 12 -6.97 -4.66 0.69
N GLN A 13 -6.75 -5.97 0.57
CA GLN A 13 -7.67 -6.97 1.10
C GLN A 13 -7.79 -6.88 2.62
N SER A 14 -6.66 -6.73 3.33
CA SER A 14 -6.66 -6.61 4.79
C SER A 14 -7.34 -5.31 5.27
N ILE A 15 -7.01 -4.18 4.64
CA ILE A 15 -7.63 -2.87 4.90
C ILE A 15 -9.14 -2.94 4.69
N GLN A 16 -9.60 -3.47 3.55
CA GLN A 16 -11.03 -3.56 3.25
C GLN A 16 -11.79 -4.42 4.27
N GLY A 17 -11.21 -5.56 4.67
CA GLY A 17 -11.80 -6.41 5.70
C GLY A 17 -11.91 -5.71 7.06
N ARG A 18 -10.91 -4.90 7.43
CA ARG A 18 -10.94 -4.12 8.67
C ARG A 18 -11.86 -2.90 8.57
N GLU A 19 -11.91 -2.18 7.44
CA GLU A 19 -12.87 -1.08 7.23
C GLU A 19 -14.31 -1.55 7.42
N GLN A 20 -14.66 -2.74 6.91
CA GLN A 20 -15.99 -3.31 7.15
C GLN A 20 -16.25 -3.57 8.65
N LEU A 21 -15.28 -4.11 9.39
CA LEU A 21 -15.42 -4.30 10.84
C LEU A 21 -15.52 -2.96 11.58
N PHE A 22 -14.96 -1.87 11.04
CA PHE A 22 -15.00 -0.54 11.61
C PHE A 22 -16.41 0.02 11.51
N ASP A 23 -16.99 -0.06 10.30
CA ASP A 23 -18.35 0.36 10.01
C ASP A 23 -19.38 -0.38 10.87
N GLU A 24 -19.11 -1.65 11.19
CA GLU A 24 -19.93 -2.47 12.08
C GLU A 24 -19.70 -2.20 13.59
N ASN A 25 -18.80 -1.29 13.96
CA ASN A 25 -18.35 -1.04 15.35
C ASN A 25 -17.78 -2.30 16.05
N ARG A 26 -17.10 -3.17 15.31
CA ARG A 26 -16.56 -4.46 15.79
C ARG A 26 -15.04 -4.50 15.89
N LEU A 27 -14.38 -3.37 15.61
CA LEU A 27 -12.93 -3.26 15.62
C LEU A 27 -12.41 -2.99 17.04
N ASN A 28 -11.47 -3.81 17.51
CA ASN A 28 -10.78 -3.55 18.77
C ASN A 28 -9.51 -2.70 18.55
N ASP A 29 -8.94 -2.15 19.63
CA ASP A 29 -7.76 -1.28 19.58
C ASP A 29 -6.57 -1.91 18.85
N GLN A 30 -6.35 -3.22 19.02
CA GLN A 30 -5.29 -3.95 18.33
C GLN A 30 -5.52 -3.98 16.82
N GLN A 31 -6.75 -4.25 16.38
CA GLN A 31 -7.10 -4.24 14.97
C GLN A 31 -7.07 -2.81 14.39
N ILE A 32 -7.36 -1.77 15.19
CA ILE A 32 -7.26 -0.37 14.75
C ILE A 32 -5.79 -0.05 14.47
N LYS A 33 -4.89 -0.45 15.38
CA LYS A 33 -3.45 -0.29 15.19
C LYS A 33 -2.97 -1.00 13.93
N GLU A 34 -3.40 -2.24 13.70
CA GLU A 34 -3.03 -2.98 12.50
C GLU A 34 -3.60 -2.35 11.22
N LEU A 35 -4.82 -1.79 11.25
CA LEU A 35 -5.37 -1.03 10.13
C LEU A 35 -4.51 0.19 9.80
N VAL A 36 -4.09 0.95 10.81
CA VAL A 36 -3.18 2.09 10.64
C VAL A 36 -1.84 1.64 10.06
N ASP A 37 -1.26 0.56 10.58
CA ASP A 37 0.01 0.01 10.10
C ASP A 37 -0.09 -0.41 8.63
N ASP A 38 -1.17 -1.10 8.23
CA ASP A 38 -1.37 -1.55 6.85
C ASP A 38 -1.58 -0.38 5.88
N VAL A 39 -2.35 0.64 6.29
CA VAL A 39 -2.52 1.88 5.51
C VAL A 39 -1.17 2.59 5.33
N GLY A 40 -0.36 2.67 6.39
CA GLY A 40 0.98 3.24 6.36
C GLY A 40 1.93 2.49 5.43
N GLN A 41 1.95 1.16 5.51
CA GLN A 41 2.76 0.31 4.62
C GLN A 41 2.34 0.48 3.16
N ARG A 42 1.03 0.47 2.87
CA ARG A 42 0.51 0.66 1.51
C ARG A 42 0.92 2.01 0.95
N TRP A 43 0.86 3.07 1.76
CA TRP A 43 1.31 4.40 1.36
C TRP A 43 2.80 4.42 1.01
N LEU A 44 3.65 3.84 1.88
CA LEU A 44 5.11 3.81 1.66
C LEU A 44 5.47 3.04 0.38
N ILE A 45 4.86 1.87 0.18
CA ILE A 45 5.09 1.06 -1.03
C ILE A 45 4.70 1.84 -2.29
N ASN A 46 3.56 2.53 -2.27
CA ASN A 46 3.15 3.38 -3.39
C ASN A 46 4.16 4.50 -3.70
N LYS A 47 4.75 5.12 -2.67
CA LYS A 47 5.81 6.13 -2.84
C LYS A 47 7.07 5.55 -3.47
N ILE A 48 7.50 4.36 -3.03
CA ILE A 48 8.64 3.64 -3.62
C ILE A 48 8.36 3.32 -5.10
N LEU A 49 7.18 2.79 -5.40
CA LEU A 49 6.79 2.47 -6.78
C LEU A 49 6.76 3.71 -7.68
N GLN A 50 6.28 4.84 -7.17
CA GLN A 50 6.28 6.11 -7.89
C GLN A 50 7.72 6.54 -8.27
N GLN A 51 8.65 6.48 -7.32
CA GLN A 51 10.06 6.82 -7.56
C GLN A 51 10.71 5.88 -8.57
N LEU A 52 10.54 4.56 -8.42
CA LEU A 52 11.11 3.57 -9.35
C LEU A 52 10.63 3.77 -10.79
N ARG A 53 9.35 4.10 -10.97
CA ARG A 53 8.78 4.38 -12.30
C ARG A 53 9.35 5.69 -12.88
N GLN A 54 9.52 6.73 -12.07
CA GLN A 54 10.14 7.99 -12.50
C GLN A 54 11.59 7.80 -12.95
N GLU A 55 12.39 7.07 -12.17
CA GLU A 55 13.78 6.76 -12.52
C GLU A 55 13.87 5.98 -13.84
N GLN A 56 12.98 5.00 -14.04
CA GLN A 56 12.94 4.23 -15.28
C GLN A 56 12.66 5.14 -16.48
N VAL A 57 11.67 6.04 -16.39
CA VAL A 57 11.34 7.00 -17.46
C VAL A 57 12.53 7.93 -17.74
N GLN A 58 13.19 8.47 -16.71
CA GLN A 58 14.36 9.33 -16.88
C GLN A 58 15.52 8.62 -17.58
N ARG A 59 15.79 7.35 -17.23
CA ARG A 59 16.81 6.55 -17.92
C ARG A 59 16.48 6.32 -19.39
N HIS A 60 15.19 6.15 -19.74
CA HIS A 60 14.77 6.05 -21.15
C HIS A 60 14.93 7.37 -21.92
N GLN A 61 14.76 8.52 -21.28
CA GLN A 61 14.96 9.84 -21.91
C GLN A 61 16.45 10.19 -22.09
N ALA A 62 17.30 9.78 -21.15
CA ALA A 62 18.74 10.05 -21.20
C ALA A 62 19.51 9.13 -22.19
N ALA A 63 18.89 8.04 -22.63
CA ALA A 63 19.47 7.09 -23.59
C ALA A 63 19.00 7.30 -25.05
N GLN A 64 18.15 8.30 -25.31
CA GLN A 64 17.75 8.78 -26.63
C GLN A 64 18.63 9.96 -27.05
#